data_AF-A0A292R943-F1
#
_entry.id   AF-A0A292R943-F1
#
_cell.length_a   1.000
_cell.length_b   1.000
_cell.length_c   1.000
_cell.angle_alpha   90.00
_cell.angle_beta   90.00
_cell.angle_gamma   90.00
#
_symmetry.space_group_name_H-M   'P 1'
#
loop_
_entity.id
_entity.type
_entity.pdbx_description
1 polymer ?
#
loop_
_entity_poly.entity_id
_entity_poly.type
_entity_poly.pdbx_seq_one_letter_code
_entity_poly.pdbx_strand_id
1 'polypeptide(L)'
;MKKILILSICLLMCAKSSLAANIRNPFSKTFDTRSKELRYQYNVLKDDEKKQMEGKLLNRTPSGYMTVQEYEDLSEYKDKSNFEFDVPKIERPSDFKYVPQPLFKIVKYNSPAGSVELTLGKKLFVRKMINAQGIVSPDYSKLVYPAVYYYPDSASVACDLFVIPLLGDENVLNTILKANVANRNPVPILSTDKSIDNFAAFRTLTPVDFSTDGTKLLVKEKLGSSEDGIWETKLYVYDFTNRVSYDLIEIRDAISYFWKEYMDVNLVDKRWDIIPLGFDLNSPNRVVVQAYAYTGSTPVYLGAWSVDYKGEQSRLISFNKSFIPSVSENGLKVVRDGVESYQTVEIQEKFLKQQGKVLEKQKKAEDKEVVKGIKNEYKYNIRVLNSDYKDEYRDYKKLQTLKGSTEGPELEEAYKKYLKDQLAKDIIKTEKQIKQKQKEIDSVDKKLDKLYDKTGESSKSTDNPEESVQNQ
;
A
#
# COMPACT_ATOMS: atom_id res chain seq x y z
N MET A 1 26.19 -68.55 -25.10
CA MET A 1 27.05 -68.14 -26.23
C MET A 1 26.46 -67.04 -27.13
N LYS A 2 25.14 -66.92 -27.35
CA LYS A 2 24.57 -65.86 -28.22
C LYS A 2 24.60 -64.41 -27.68
N LYS A 3 24.72 -64.19 -26.36
CA LYS A 3 24.76 -62.84 -25.76
C LYS A 3 26.13 -62.15 -25.82
N ILE A 4 27.22 -62.92 -25.98
CA ILE A 4 28.59 -62.37 -26.10
C ILE A 4 28.86 -61.89 -27.53
N LEU A 5 28.24 -62.55 -28.53
CA LEU A 5 28.40 -62.20 -29.95
C LEU A 5 27.71 -60.86 -30.32
N ILE A 6 26.63 -60.48 -29.61
CA ILE A 6 25.90 -59.24 -29.88
C ILE A 6 26.62 -58.04 -29.23
N LEU A 7 27.26 -58.24 -28.07
CA LEU A 7 28.06 -57.20 -27.42
C LEU A 7 29.33 -56.87 -28.22
N SER A 8 29.97 -57.87 -28.84
CA SER A 8 31.15 -57.66 -29.69
C SER A 8 30.81 -56.96 -31.01
N ILE A 9 29.63 -57.21 -31.60
CA ILE A 9 29.18 -56.51 -32.82
C ILE A 9 28.82 -55.05 -32.54
N CYS A 10 28.24 -54.73 -31.37
CA CYS A 10 27.99 -53.33 -30.98
C CYS A 10 29.27 -52.56 -30.64
N LEU A 11 30.27 -53.20 -30.02
CA LEU A 11 31.59 -52.59 -29.78
C LEU A 11 32.39 -52.36 -31.08
N LEU A 12 32.26 -53.24 -32.08
CA LEU A 12 32.86 -53.06 -33.41
C LEU A 12 32.19 -51.97 -34.25
N MET A 13 30.91 -51.66 -34.02
CA MET A 13 30.22 -50.52 -34.65
C MET A 13 30.55 -49.18 -33.97
N CYS A 14 30.77 -49.18 -32.65
CA CYS A 14 31.18 -47.96 -31.92
C CYS A 14 32.67 -47.61 -32.09
N ALA A 15 33.54 -48.57 -32.45
CA ALA A 15 34.96 -48.29 -32.72
C ALA A 15 35.24 -47.78 -34.15
N LYS A 16 34.29 -47.90 -35.09
CA LYS A 16 34.45 -47.41 -36.47
C LYS A 16 34.22 -45.91 -36.63
N SER A 17 33.60 -45.23 -35.65
CA SER A 17 33.39 -43.78 -35.72
C SER A 17 34.52 -42.97 -35.05
N SER A 18 35.42 -43.59 -34.28
CA SER A 18 36.53 -42.92 -33.60
C SER A 18 37.90 -43.16 -34.23
N LEU A 19 37.99 -43.93 -35.32
CA LEU A 19 39.25 -44.28 -36.00
C LEU A 19 39.25 -43.96 -37.51
N ALA A 20 38.36 -43.06 -37.95
CA ALA A 20 38.61 -42.26 -39.14
C ALA A 20 39.45 -41.04 -38.72
N ALA A 21 40.68 -41.31 -38.24
CA ALA A 21 41.71 -40.29 -38.20
C ALA A 21 41.85 -39.78 -39.63
N ASN A 22 41.41 -38.53 -39.85
CA ASN A 22 41.61 -37.79 -41.09
C ASN A 22 43.07 -37.96 -41.53
N ILE A 23 43.33 -38.83 -42.51
CA ILE A 23 44.55 -38.77 -43.30
C ILE A 23 44.43 -37.48 -44.11
N ARG A 24 44.86 -36.40 -43.47
CA ARG A 24 44.95 -35.07 -44.07
C ARG A 24 46.15 -35.11 -45.00
N ASN A 25 45.87 -34.93 -46.29
CA ASN A 25 46.87 -34.79 -47.33
C ASN A 25 47.93 -33.75 -46.89
N PRO A 26 49.22 -34.12 -46.74
CA PRO A 26 50.24 -33.24 -46.16
C PRO A 26 50.63 -32.07 -47.08
N PHE A 27 50.07 -32.00 -48.29
CA PHE A 27 50.27 -30.92 -49.26
C PHE A 27 49.02 -30.05 -49.52
N SER A 28 47.96 -30.15 -48.72
CA SER A 28 46.85 -29.18 -48.83
C SER A 28 47.29 -27.84 -48.25
N LYS A 29 47.42 -26.82 -49.12
CA LYS A 29 47.69 -25.41 -48.80
C LYS A 29 47.26 -25.03 -47.38
N THR A 30 48.24 -24.73 -46.52
CA THR A 30 48.16 -23.90 -45.30
C THR A 30 46.93 -24.10 -44.41
N PHE A 31 47.14 -24.58 -43.17
CA PHE A 31 46.15 -24.54 -42.10
C PHE A 31 45.43 -23.19 -42.09
N ASP A 32 44.18 -23.20 -42.55
CA ASP A 32 43.37 -22.00 -42.70
C ASP A 32 42.92 -21.53 -41.32
N THR A 33 43.76 -20.70 -40.69
CA THR A 33 43.57 -20.19 -39.33
C THR A 33 42.37 -19.25 -39.24
N ARG A 34 42.16 -18.42 -40.26
CA ARG A 34 41.11 -17.41 -40.27
C ARG A 34 39.71 -18.00 -40.45
N SER A 35 39.53 -19.08 -41.22
CA SER A 35 38.23 -19.75 -41.28
C SER A 35 37.86 -20.47 -39.98
N LYS A 36 38.86 -20.98 -39.24
CA LYS A 36 38.66 -21.50 -37.89
C LYS A 36 38.30 -20.38 -36.90
N GLU A 37 38.95 -19.22 -37.02
CA GLU A 37 38.69 -18.04 -36.19
C GLU A 37 37.27 -17.50 -36.39
N LEU A 38 36.81 -17.31 -37.63
CA LEU A 38 35.43 -16.90 -37.94
C LEU A 38 34.40 -17.88 -37.38
N ARG A 39 34.66 -19.18 -37.51
CA ARG A 39 33.78 -20.21 -36.96
C ARG A 39 33.78 -20.22 -35.44
N TYR A 40 34.92 -19.93 -34.81
CA TYR A 40 35.03 -19.81 -33.36
C TYR A 40 34.28 -18.57 -32.85
N GLN A 41 34.48 -17.40 -33.46
CA GLN A 41 33.78 -16.16 -33.12
C GLN A 41 32.26 -16.32 -33.22
N TYR A 42 31.76 -16.91 -34.32
CA TYR A 42 30.33 -17.22 -34.46
C TYR A 42 29.80 -18.13 -33.34
N ASN A 43 30.56 -19.16 -32.96
CA ASN A 43 30.14 -20.06 -31.87
C ASN A 43 30.12 -19.33 -30.51
N VAL A 44 31.09 -18.46 -30.24
CA VAL A 44 31.14 -17.65 -29.01
C VAL A 44 29.92 -16.73 -28.93
N LEU A 45 29.65 -15.95 -29.99
CA LEU A 45 28.51 -15.03 -30.05
C LEU A 45 27.17 -15.78 -29.89
N LYS A 46 27.07 -16.97 -30.50
CA LYS A 46 25.90 -17.85 -30.34
C LYS A 46 25.72 -18.34 -28.89
N ASP A 47 26.81 -18.71 -28.23
CA ASP A 47 26.77 -19.15 -26.83
C ASP A 47 26.45 -18.00 -25.89
N ASP A 48 26.90 -16.78 -26.17
CA ASP A 48 26.58 -15.58 -25.41
C ASP A 48 25.10 -15.17 -25.57
N GLU A 49 24.54 -15.19 -26.78
CA GLU A 49 23.10 -15.00 -27.01
C GLU A 49 22.25 -16.05 -26.28
N LYS A 50 22.74 -17.30 -26.23
CA LYS A 50 22.08 -18.36 -25.47
C LYS A 50 22.08 -18.05 -23.96
N LYS A 51 23.20 -17.58 -23.41
CA LYS A 51 23.30 -17.15 -22.00
C LYS A 51 22.41 -15.95 -21.71
N GLN A 52 22.32 -14.97 -22.61
CA GLN A 52 21.43 -13.81 -22.44
C GLN A 52 19.96 -14.24 -22.39
N MET A 53 19.55 -15.17 -23.25
CA MET A 53 18.19 -15.73 -23.23
C MET A 53 17.91 -16.51 -21.93
N GLU A 54 18.85 -17.34 -21.49
CA GLU A 54 18.75 -18.07 -20.22
C GLU A 54 18.70 -17.11 -19.02
N GLY A 55 19.50 -16.05 -19.02
CA GLY A 55 19.48 -15.00 -17.99
C GLY A 55 18.15 -14.24 -17.94
N LYS A 56 17.62 -13.83 -19.10
CA LYS A 56 16.28 -13.19 -19.20
C LYS A 56 15.15 -14.10 -18.68
N LEU A 57 15.27 -15.42 -18.87
CA LEU A 57 14.30 -16.38 -18.34
C LEU A 57 14.46 -16.58 -16.82
N LEU A 58 15.69 -16.58 -16.32
CA LEU A 58 15.98 -16.83 -14.91
C LEU A 58 15.60 -15.64 -14.03
N ASN A 59 15.87 -14.41 -14.49
CA ASN A 59 15.53 -13.17 -13.78
C ASN A 59 14.02 -12.89 -13.74
N ARG A 60 13.21 -13.68 -14.46
CA ARG A 60 11.75 -13.52 -14.52
C ARG A 60 11.01 -14.11 -13.33
N THR A 61 11.59 -15.14 -12.73
CA THR A 61 11.10 -15.72 -11.48
C THR A 61 12.13 -15.36 -10.41
N PRO A 62 11.82 -14.45 -9.47
CA PRO A 62 12.77 -14.10 -8.43
C PRO A 62 13.19 -15.39 -7.73
N SER A 63 14.49 -15.65 -7.74
CA SER A 63 15.04 -16.75 -6.97
C SER A 63 14.80 -16.44 -5.50
N GLY A 64 14.53 -17.44 -4.66
CA GLY A 64 14.38 -17.21 -3.21
C GLY A 64 15.63 -16.63 -2.54
N TYR A 65 16.72 -16.46 -3.28
CA TYR A 65 17.91 -15.72 -2.88
C TYR A 65 17.82 -14.29 -3.38
N MET A 66 17.78 -13.36 -2.43
CA MET A 66 17.74 -11.93 -2.67
C MET A 66 19.16 -11.41 -2.83
N THR A 67 19.38 -10.51 -3.80
CA THR A 67 20.66 -9.83 -3.95
C THR A 67 20.86 -8.81 -2.81
N VAL A 68 22.12 -8.42 -2.55
CA VAL A 68 22.42 -7.36 -1.56
C VAL A 68 21.70 -6.06 -1.90
N GLN A 69 21.58 -5.75 -3.19
CA GLN A 69 20.92 -4.54 -3.69
C GLN A 69 19.40 -4.58 -3.44
N GLU A 70 18.73 -5.70 -3.70
CA GLU A 70 17.31 -5.88 -3.35
C GLU A 70 17.08 -5.85 -1.83
N TYR A 71 18.02 -6.36 -1.02
CA TYR A 71 17.98 -6.22 0.43
C TYR A 71 18.08 -4.76 0.86
N GLU A 72 19.03 -4.02 0.28
CA GLU A 72 19.25 -2.60 0.54
C GLU A 72 17.99 -1.79 0.19
N ASP A 73 17.40 -1.99 -0.99
CA ASP A 73 16.16 -1.34 -1.43
C ASP A 73 14.96 -1.64 -0.50
N LEU A 74 14.87 -2.87 0.01
CA LEU A 74 13.83 -3.24 0.99
C LEU A 74 14.10 -2.69 2.39
N SER A 75 15.38 -2.51 2.73
CA SER A 75 15.84 -1.98 4.01
C SER A 75 15.89 -0.46 4.06
N GLU A 76 15.74 0.22 2.92
CA GLU A 76 15.62 1.67 2.87
C GLU A 76 14.54 2.15 3.84
N TYR A 77 14.84 3.25 4.53
CA TYR A 77 13.94 3.82 5.52
C TYR A 77 12.63 4.24 4.85
N LYS A 78 11.57 3.48 5.10
CA LYS A 78 10.20 3.84 4.70
C LYS A 78 9.63 4.76 5.76
N ASP A 79 9.22 5.95 5.36
CA ASP A 79 8.58 6.90 6.27
C ASP A 79 7.30 6.28 6.86
N LYS A 80 7.16 6.37 8.19
CA LYS A 80 6.07 5.74 8.94
C LYS A 80 4.71 6.29 8.52
N SER A 81 4.64 7.52 8.02
CA SER A 81 3.42 8.16 7.53
C SER A 81 2.86 7.52 6.26
N ASN A 82 3.69 6.81 5.47
CA ASN A 82 3.29 6.22 4.20
C ASN A 82 2.91 4.74 4.32
N PHE A 83 2.88 4.19 5.54
CA PHE A 83 2.42 2.82 5.74
C PHE A 83 0.89 2.76 5.71
N GLU A 84 0.37 2.15 4.65
CA GLU A 84 -1.02 1.73 4.60
C GLU A 84 -1.21 0.51 5.51
N PHE A 85 -2.10 0.65 6.50
CA PHE A 85 -2.49 -0.45 7.36
C PHE A 85 -3.75 -1.11 6.80
N ASP A 86 -3.66 -2.41 6.58
CA ASP A 86 -4.84 -3.22 6.29
C ASP A 86 -5.75 -3.33 7.52
N VAL A 87 -7.05 -3.43 7.27
CA VAL A 87 -8.01 -3.77 8.34
C VAL A 87 -7.59 -5.12 8.94
N PRO A 88 -7.41 -5.22 10.27
CA PRO A 88 -6.96 -6.46 10.91
C PRO A 88 -7.91 -7.60 10.57
N LYS A 89 -7.41 -8.58 9.81
CA LYS A 89 -8.16 -9.77 9.45
C LYS A 89 -8.17 -10.72 10.65
N ILE A 90 -9.33 -11.26 10.97
CA ILE A 90 -9.45 -12.31 11.98
C ILE A 90 -8.81 -13.58 11.39
N GLU A 91 -7.78 -14.09 12.06
CA GLU A 91 -7.13 -15.34 11.66
C GLU A 91 -8.16 -16.48 11.71
N ARG A 92 -8.32 -17.17 10.57
CA ARG A 92 -9.18 -18.35 10.46
C ARG A 92 -8.33 -19.58 10.78
N PRO A 93 -8.61 -20.35 11.86
CA PRO A 93 -7.96 -21.62 12.08
C PRO A 93 -8.31 -22.58 10.94
N SER A 94 -7.38 -23.45 10.54
CA SER A 94 -7.52 -24.36 9.40
C SER A 94 -8.76 -25.25 9.45
N ASP A 95 -9.24 -25.55 10.66
CA ASP A 95 -10.30 -26.53 10.89
C ASP A 95 -11.72 -25.94 10.82
N PHE A 96 -11.85 -24.60 10.80
CA PHE A 96 -13.16 -23.96 10.77
C PHE A 96 -13.57 -23.55 9.35
N LYS A 97 -14.71 -24.08 8.89
CA LYS A 97 -15.36 -23.67 7.64
C LYS A 97 -15.84 -22.21 7.66
N TYR A 98 -16.14 -21.68 8.86
CA TYR A 98 -16.58 -20.31 9.06
C TYR A 98 -16.10 -19.77 10.40
N VAL A 99 -15.57 -18.55 10.37
CA VAL A 99 -15.31 -17.76 11.58
C VAL A 99 -16.21 -16.53 11.51
N PRO A 100 -17.06 -16.30 12.52
CA PRO A 100 -17.97 -15.16 12.55
C PRO A 100 -17.21 -13.83 12.42
N GLN A 101 -17.42 -13.14 11.30
CA GLN A 101 -16.82 -11.83 11.04
C GLN A 101 -17.70 -10.74 11.67
N PRO A 102 -17.16 -9.91 12.57
CA PRO A 102 -17.94 -8.85 13.20
C PRO A 102 -18.29 -7.78 12.18
N LEU A 103 -19.56 -7.40 12.15
CA LEU A 103 -19.99 -6.20 11.44
C LEU A 103 -19.78 -4.98 12.33
N PHE A 104 -19.49 -3.84 11.71
CA PHE A 104 -19.23 -2.60 12.41
C PHE A 104 -20.17 -1.51 11.92
N LYS A 105 -20.66 -0.70 12.87
CA LYS A 105 -21.52 0.45 12.59
C LYS A 105 -20.99 1.69 13.30
N ILE A 106 -21.14 2.83 12.64
CA ILE A 106 -20.84 4.14 13.22
C ILE A 106 -22.06 4.59 14.04
N VAL A 107 -21.82 4.92 15.30
CA VAL A 107 -22.83 5.40 16.27
C VAL A 107 -22.30 6.67 16.91
N LYS A 108 -23.21 7.53 17.38
CA LYS A 108 -22.87 8.69 18.20
C LYS A 108 -22.10 8.27 19.45
N TYR A 109 -21.04 9.01 19.74
CA TYR A 109 -20.13 8.72 20.84
C TYR A 109 -20.77 8.98 22.21
N ASN A 110 -21.36 10.16 22.35
CA ASN A 110 -21.94 10.73 23.57
C ASN A 110 -23.47 10.68 23.56
N SER A 111 -24.03 9.49 23.35
CA SER A 111 -25.49 9.26 23.31
C SER A 111 -25.83 8.10 24.26
N PRO A 112 -26.51 8.33 25.40
CA PRO A 112 -27.04 9.62 25.86
C PRO A 112 -25.94 10.59 26.34
N ALA A 113 -26.21 11.89 26.26
CA ALA A 113 -25.25 12.92 26.63
C ALA A 113 -24.73 12.79 28.08
N GLY A 114 -23.42 12.96 28.25
CA GLY A 114 -22.72 12.86 29.53
C GLY A 114 -22.39 11.42 29.96
N SER A 115 -22.77 10.40 29.19
CA SER A 115 -22.55 8.99 29.56
C SER A 115 -21.13 8.48 29.30
N VAL A 116 -20.30 9.26 28.59
CA VAL A 116 -18.96 8.81 28.19
C VAL A 116 -18.05 8.77 29.41
N GLU A 117 -17.45 7.62 29.68
CA GLU A 117 -16.49 7.45 30.76
C GLU A 117 -15.35 6.52 30.33
N LEU A 118 -14.13 6.87 30.75
CA LEU A 118 -12.97 6.02 30.54
C LEU A 118 -12.92 4.95 31.63
N THR A 119 -12.95 3.69 31.21
CA THR A 119 -12.87 2.53 32.12
C THR A 119 -11.46 1.97 32.18
N LEU A 120 -10.86 2.01 33.36
CA LEU A 120 -9.51 1.47 33.60
C LEU A 120 -9.60 -0.02 33.93
N GLY A 121 -9.27 -0.87 32.96
CA GLY A 121 -9.27 -2.32 33.15
C GLY A 121 -7.96 -2.86 33.74
N LYS A 122 -7.99 -4.08 34.30
CA LYS A 122 -6.81 -4.78 34.86
C LYS A 122 -5.61 -4.86 33.89
N LYS A 123 -5.88 -4.83 32.58
CA LYS A 123 -4.86 -4.84 31.52
C LYS A 123 -3.90 -3.66 31.61
N LEU A 124 -4.34 -2.51 32.14
CA LEU A 124 -3.48 -1.33 32.33
C LEU A 124 -2.31 -1.64 33.26
N PHE A 125 -2.55 -2.26 34.40
CA PHE A 125 -1.50 -2.58 35.37
C PHE A 125 -0.47 -3.58 34.83
N VAL A 126 -0.90 -4.48 33.95
CA VAL A 126 -0.01 -5.47 33.32
C VAL A 126 0.82 -4.85 32.19
N ARG A 127 0.17 -4.10 31.29
CA ARG A 127 0.83 -3.53 30.10
C ARG A 127 1.51 -2.20 30.36
N LYS A 128 1.23 -1.56 31.50
CA LYS A 128 1.64 -0.20 31.89
C LYS A 128 1.15 0.92 30.96
N MET A 129 0.58 0.59 29.81
CA MET A 129 -0.01 1.51 28.85
C MET A 129 -1.20 0.85 28.14
N ILE A 130 -2.29 1.59 27.98
CA ILE A 130 -3.43 1.22 27.13
C ILE A 130 -3.90 2.42 26.31
N ASN A 131 -4.41 2.16 25.11
CA ASN A 131 -5.14 3.17 24.35
C ASN A 131 -6.63 2.90 24.53
N ALA A 132 -7.38 3.89 25.01
CA ALA A 132 -8.82 3.76 25.15
C ALA A 132 -9.54 4.08 23.82
N GLN A 133 -10.84 3.80 23.76
CA GLN A 133 -11.63 4.09 22.58
C GLN A 133 -11.70 5.61 22.34
N GLY A 134 -11.28 6.03 21.15
CA GLY A 134 -11.34 7.42 20.72
C GLY A 134 -12.69 7.86 20.19
N ILE A 135 -12.78 9.16 19.93
CA ILE A 135 -13.90 9.85 19.29
C ILE A 135 -13.47 10.31 17.89
N VAL A 136 -14.34 10.15 16.91
CA VAL A 136 -14.14 10.62 15.53
C VAL A 136 -14.87 11.94 15.34
N SER A 137 -14.24 12.88 14.64
CA SER A 137 -14.82 14.18 14.33
C SER A 137 -16.03 14.06 13.38
N PRO A 138 -16.98 14.99 13.41
CA PRO A 138 -18.21 14.92 12.60
C PRO A 138 -17.94 14.94 11.08
N ASP A 139 -16.82 15.53 10.67
CA ASP A 139 -16.31 15.59 9.29
C ASP A 139 -15.43 14.38 8.91
N TYR A 140 -15.25 13.41 9.82
CA TYR A 140 -14.43 12.20 9.63
C TYR A 140 -12.95 12.45 9.30
N SER A 141 -12.44 13.67 9.51
CA SER A 141 -11.06 14.02 9.19
C SER A 141 -10.06 13.60 10.27
N LYS A 142 -10.51 13.35 11.50
CA LYS A 142 -9.63 13.11 12.65
C LYS A 142 -10.26 12.15 13.65
N LEU A 143 -9.41 11.32 14.26
CA LEU A 143 -9.74 10.50 15.41
C LEU A 143 -8.90 10.96 16.60
N VAL A 144 -9.56 11.27 17.72
CA VAL A 144 -8.90 11.68 18.96
C VAL A 144 -9.05 10.57 19.98
N TYR A 145 -7.95 10.11 20.55
CA TYR A 145 -7.98 9.02 21.52
C TYR A 145 -7.06 9.26 22.72
N PRO A 146 -7.46 8.82 23.92
CA PRO A 146 -6.63 8.90 25.10
C PRO A 146 -5.68 7.69 25.18
N ALA A 147 -4.40 7.97 25.40
CA ALA A 147 -3.39 7.02 25.83
C ALA A 147 -3.22 7.13 27.34
N VAL A 148 -3.41 6.02 28.05
CA VAL A 148 -3.38 5.96 29.51
C VAL A 148 -2.14 5.19 29.94
N TYR A 149 -1.40 5.78 30.88
CA TYR A 149 -0.14 5.27 31.40
C TYR A 149 -0.29 4.97 32.88
N TYR A 150 0.32 3.86 33.32
CA TYR A 150 0.40 3.49 34.72
C TYR A 150 1.85 3.52 35.18
N TYR A 151 2.11 4.31 36.21
CA TYR A 151 3.40 4.47 36.84
C TYR A 151 3.44 3.62 38.12
N PRO A 152 4.20 2.51 38.12
CA PRO A 152 4.22 1.60 39.26
C PRO A 152 4.83 2.22 40.52
N ASP A 153 5.77 3.16 40.37
CA ASP A 153 6.53 3.74 41.48
C ASP A 153 5.64 4.55 42.44
N SER A 154 4.66 5.29 41.90
CA SER A 154 3.64 6.03 42.67
C SER A 154 2.26 5.39 42.62
N ALA A 155 2.13 4.18 42.05
CA ALA A 155 0.85 3.55 41.74
C ALA A 155 -0.14 4.48 41.01
N SER A 156 0.37 5.43 40.22
CA SER A 156 -0.42 6.52 39.66
C SER A 156 -0.77 6.30 38.19
N VAL A 157 -1.87 6.92 37.76
CA VAL A 157 -2.33 6.92 36.37
C VAL A 157 -2.23 8.32 35.80
N ALA A 158 -1.62 8.44 34.61
CA ALA A 158 -1.61 9.67 33.82
C ALA A 158 -2.16 9.40 32.43
N CYS A 159 -2.56 10.46 31.71
CA CYS A 159 -3.17 10.34 30.41
C CYS A 159 -2.67 11.42 29.45
N ASP A 160 -2.42 11.02 28.21
CA ASP A 160 -2.15 11.93 27.10
C ASP A 160 -3.25 11.75 26.04
N LEU A 161 -3.66 12.83 25.40
CA LEU A 161 -4.67 12.83 24.34
C LEU A 161 -3.99 13.05 22.98
N PHE A 162 -4.13 12.10 22.08
CA PHE A 162 -3.50 12.11 20.76
C PHE A 162 -4.53 12.23 19.64
N VAL A 163 -4.06 12.75 18.50
CA VAL A 163 -4.84 12.90 17.26
C VAL A 163 -4.25 11.99 16.19
N ILE A 164 -5.10 11.20 15.53
CA ILE A 164 -4.80 10.47 14.31
C ILE A 164 -5.53 11.17 13.17
N PRO A 165 -4.82 11.75 12.18
CA PRO A 165 -5.45 12.23 10.97
C PRO A 165 -6.03 11.04 10.20
N LEU A 166 -7.27 11.18 9.76
CA LEU A 166 -7.96 10.19 8.93
C LEU A 166 -7.90 10.69 7.49
N LEU A 167 -6.91 10.18 6.75
CA LEU A 167 -6.75 10.43 5.32
C LEU A 167 -7.26 9.20 4.59
N GLY A 168 -8.37 9.32 3.87
CA GLY A 168 -8.89 8.19 3.10
C GLY A 168 -9.88 8.62 2.05
N ASP A 169 -9.61 8.21 0.81
CA ASP A 169 -10.53 8.30 -0.34
C ASP A 169 -11.54 7.14 -0.37
N GLU A 170 -11.42 6.21 0.58
CA GLU A 170 -12.29 5.04 0.74
C GLU A 170 -13.58 5.35 1.53
N ASN A 171 -14.39 4.31 1.74
CA ASN A 171 -15.54 4.36 2.64
C ASN A 171 -15.11 4.75 4.07
N VAL A 172 -15.81 5.73 4.65
CA VAL A 172 -15.58 6.31 5.98
C VAL A 172 -15.35 5.27 7.08
N LEU A 173 -16.15 4.18 7.09
CA LEU A 173 -16.01 3.12 8.09
C LEU A 173 -14.64 2.42 8.02
N ASN A 174 -14.16 2.15 6.80
CA ASN A 174 -12.87 1.50 6.59
C ASN A 174 -11.73 2.42 7.01
N THR A 175 -11.82 3.72 6.69
CA THR A 175 -10.83 4.72 7.12
C THR A 175 -10.69 4.73 8.64
N ILE A 176 -11.80 4.68 9.38
CA ILE A 176 -11.78 4.63 10.85
C ILE A 176 -11.21 3.29 11.36
N LEU A 177 -11.55 2.17 10.72
CA LEU A 177 -11.05 0.83 11.12
C LEU A 177 -9.55 0.63 10.84
N LYS A 178 -9.02 1.28 9.81
CA LYS A 178 -7.58 1.29 9.45
C LYS A 178 -6.77 2.26 10.31
N ALA A 179 -7.43 3.16 11.05
CA ALA A 179 -6.75 4.15 11.88
C ALA A 179 -5.81 3.48 12.89
N ASN A 180 -4.53 3.85 12.83
CA ASN A 180 -3.48 3.24 13.62
C ASN A 180 -2.68 4.31 14.38
N VAL A 181 -2.26 3.95 15.60
CA VAL A 181 -1.39 4.72 16.50
C VAL A 181 -0.08 5.10 15.83
N ALA A 182 0.41 4.30 14.87
CA ALA A 182 1.60 4.63 14.09
C ALA A 182 1.48 5.96 13.32
N ASN A 183 0.27 6.32 12.89
CA ASN A 183 0.00 7.53 12.08
C ASN A 183 -0.43 8.72 12.94
N ARG A 184 -0.34 8.63 14.27
CA ARG A 184 -0.72 9.72 15.16
C ARG A 184 0.23 10.91 15.04
N ASN A 185 -0.28 12.10 15.32
CA ASN A 185 0.55 13.26 15.58
C ASN A 185 1.45 12.99 16.80
N PRO A 186 2.75 13.28 16.72
CA PRO A 186 3.71 12.90 17.76
C PRO A 186 3.51 13.66 19.07
N VAL A 187 3.00 14.89 18.99
CA VAL A 187 2.74 15.75 20.14
C VAL A 187 1.29 15.57 20.60
N PRO A 188 1.05 15.24 21.88
CA PRO A 188 -0.31 15.18 22.41
C PRO A 188 -0.94 16.58 22.46
N ILE A 189 -2.25 16.65 22.24
CA ILE A 189 -3.00 17.92 22.30
C ILE A 189 -3.30 18.36 23.74
N LEU A 190 -3.40 17.39 24.66
CA LEU A 190 -3.58 17.58 26.09
C LEU A 190 -2.82 16.47 26.83
N SER A 191 -2.24 16.81 27.97
CA SER A 191 -1.52 15.89 28.85
C SER A 191 -1.90 16.20 30.28
N THR A 192 -2.16 15.16 31.08
CA THR A 192 -2.31 15.34 32.53
C THR A 192 -0.94 15.54 33.17
N ASP A 193 -0.97 16.01 34.41
CA ASP A 193 0.21 16.01 35.26
C ASP A 193 0.77 14.58 35.45
N LYS A 194 2.10 14.47 35.41
CA LYS A 194 2.89 13.23 35.53
C LYS A 194 3.74 13.21 36.79
N SER A 195 3.52 14.16 37.70
CA SER A 195 4.15 14.19 39.03
C SER A 195 3.92 12.88 39.79
N ILE A 196 4.96 12.46 40.51
CA ILE A 196 5.01 11.22 41.32
C ILE A 196 4.55 11.50 42.76
N ASP A 197 4.31 12.78 43.11
CA ASP A 197 4.11 13.24 44.48
C ASP A 197 2.83 12.70 45.14
N ASN A 198 1.82 12.36 44.34
CA ASN A 198 0.53 11.86 44.83
C ASN A 198 0.46 10.34 44.68
N PHE A 199 0.66 9.61 45.78
CA PHE A 199 0.49 8.16 45.80
C PHE A 199 -0.93 7.75 45.39
N ALA A 200 -1.03 6.72 44.54
CA ALA A 200 -2.28 6.14 44.09
C ALA A 200 -3.25 7.11 43.38
N ALA A 201 -2.74 8.23 42.85
CA ALA A 201 -3.55 9.21 42.14
C ALA A 201 -3.89 8.73 40.72
N PHE A 202 -5.14 8.92 40.30
CA PHE A 202 -5.53 8.76 38.91
C PHE A 202 -5.89 10.10 38.28
N ARG A 203 -5.33 10.34 37.09
CA ARG A 203 -5.62 11.49 36.23
C ARG A 203 -5.95 10.96 34.84
N THR A 204 -7.21 11.09 34.42
CA THR A 204 -7.68 10.54 33.15
C THR A 204 -8.35 11.60 32.29
N LEU A 205 -7.94 11.67 31.02
CA LEU A 205 -8.57 12.53 30.01
C LEU A 205 -9.59 11.71 29.23
N THR A 206 -10.82 12.18 29.19
CA THR A 206 -11.90 11.59 28.40
C THR A 206 -12.44 12.65 27.45
N PRO A 207 -12.30 12.47 26.12
CA PRO A 207 -13.02 13.32 25.19
C PRO A 207 -14.53 13.16 25.42
N VAL A 208 -15.30 14.23 25.37
CA VAL A 208 -16.75 14.21 25.61
C VAL A 208 -17.47 14.32 24.27
N ASP A 209 -17.29 15.42 23.56
CA ASP A 209 -17.89 15.64 22.25
C ASP A 209 -17.17 16.72 21.43
N PHE A 210 -17.41 16.73 20.12
CA PHE A 210 -16.99 17.79 19.22
C PHE A 210 -18.03 18.92 19.12
N SER A 211 -17.57 20.12 18.82
CA SER A 211 -18.46 21.19 18.33
C SER A 211 -19.08 20.80 16.98
N THR A 212 -20.16 21.47 16.60
CA THR A 212 -20.94 21.15 15.38
C THR A 212 -20.11 21.26 14.09
N ASP A 213 -19.16 22.19 14.07
CA ASP A 213 -18.19 22.41 12.98
C ASP A 213 -16.93 21.52 13.08
N GLY A 214 -16.78 20.73 14.16
CA GLY A 214 -15.60 19.89 14.39
C GLY A 214 -14.30 20.66 14.67
N THR A 215 -14.38 21.97 14.92
CA THR A 215 -13.21 22.83 15.20
C THR A 215 -12.76 22.79 16.66
N LYS A 216 -13.64 22.35 17.57
CA LYS A 216 -13.37 22.27 19.00
C LYS A 216 -13.71 20.89 19.55
N LEU A 217 -12.95 20.48 20.56
CA LEU A 217 -13.20 19.25 21.31
C LEU A 217 -13.35 19.59 22.80
N LEU A 218 -14.48 19.17 23.38
CA LEU A 218 -14.66 19.17 24.83
C LEU A 218 -14.02 17.93 25.42
N VAL A 219 -13.18 18.12 26.43
CA VAL A 219 -12.47 17.06 27.14
C VAL A 219 -12.69 17.25 28.63
N LYS A 220 -12.90 16.15 29.36
CA LYS A 220 -12.90 16.17 30.82
C LYS A 220 -11.67 15.48 31.37
N GLU A 221 -11.08 16.07 32.39
CA GLU A 221 -10.06 15.42 33.21
C GLU A 221 -10.68 15.03 34.54
N LYS A 222 -10.58 13.75 34.91
CA LYS A 222 -10.93 13.31 36.24
C LYS A 222 -9.69 13.15 37.08
N LEU A 223 -9.66 13.82 38.22
CA LEU A 223 -8.63 13.71 39.23
C LEU A 223 -9.21 13.02 40.46
N GLY A 224 -8.44 12.11 41.03
CA GLY A 224 -8.81 11.41 42.24
C GLY A 224 -7.72 10.47 42.72
N SER A 225 -8.03 9.68 43.74
CA SER A 225 -7.20 8.60 44.24
C SER A 225 -7.95 7.29 44.16
N SER A 226 -7.25 6.19 43.84
CA SER A 226 -7.89 4.87 43.88
C SER A 226 -8.36 4.47 45.27
N GLU A 227 -7.89 5.15 46.32
CA GLU A 227 -8.27 4.91 47.72
C GLU A 227 -9.37 5.87 48.21
N ASP A 228 -9.30 7.17 47.86
CA ASP A 228 -10.23 8.22 48.34
C ASP A 228 -11.36 8.54 47.33
N GLY A 229 -11.28 8.01 46.11
CA GLY A 229 -12.25 8.26 45.05
C GLY A 229 -11.98 9.53 44.26
N ILE A 230 -13.02 10.07 43.61
CA ILE A 230 -12.92 11.24 42.72
C ILE A 230 -12.83 12.51 43.59
N TRP A 231 -11.84 13.34 43.29
CA TRP A 231 -11.66 14.64 43.93
C TRP A 231 -12.34 15.75 43.14
N GLU A 232 -12.10 15.80 41.83
CA GLU A 232 -12.66 16.80 40.95
C GLU A 232 -12.65 16.36 39.48
N THR A 233 -13.66 16.81 38.73
CA THR A 233 -13.65 16.82 37.27
C THR A 233 -13.35 18.24 36.78
N LYS A 234 -12.27 18.39 36.00
CA LYS A 234 -11.93 19.61 35.24
C LYS A 234 -12.38 19.49 33.79
N LEU A 235 -12.60 20.63 33.16
CA LEU A 235 -13.05 20.70 31.77
C LEU A 235 -12.07 21.51 30.95
N TYR A 236 -11.75 20.97 29.78
CA TYR A 236 -10.91 21.64 28.80
C TYR A 236 -11.65 21.70 27.47
N VAL A 237 -11.48 22.80 26.75
CA VAL A 237 -11.85 22.88 25.33
C VAL A 237 -10.58 23.07 24.51
N TYR A 238 -10.32 22.12 23.62
CA TYR A 238 -9.23 22.22 22.66
C TYR A 238 -9.75 22.79 21.35
N ASP A 239 -9.16 23.90 20.89
CA ASP A 239 -9.44 24.52 19.60
C ASP A 239 -8.40 24.06 18.56
N PHE A 240 -8.82 23.27 17.57
CA PHE A 240 -7.94 22.77 16.51
C PHE A 240 -7.47 23.85 15.55
N THR A 241 -8.21 24.96 15.43
CA THR A 241 -7.88 26.07 14.52
C THR A 241 -6.69 26.83 15.06
N ASN A 242 -6.77 27.22 16.33
CA ASN A 242 -5.73 27.99 17.02
C ASN A 242 -4.66 27.11 17.68
N ARG A 243 -4.93 25.80 17.81
CA ARG A 243 -4.10 24.81 18.52
C ARG A 243 -3.85 25.16 19.99
N VAL A 244 -4.89 25.70 20.64
CA VAL A 244 -4.85 26.14 22.04
C VAL A 244 -5.89 25.35 22.85
N SER A 245 -5.52 24.98 24.08
CA SER A 245 -6.44 24.44 25.08
C SER A 245 -6.86 25.53 26.07
N TYR A 246 -8.16 25.67 26.29
CA TYR A 246 -8.74 26.52 27.33
C TYR A 246 -9.15 25.66 28.52
N ASP A 247 -8.69 26.00 29.72
CA ASP A 247 -9.17 25.42 30.99
C ASP A 247 -10.42 26.20 31.43
N LEU A 248 -11.51 25.49 31.74
CA LEU A 248 -12.80 26.08 32.10
C LEU A 248 -13.01 26.06 33.60
N ILE A 249 -12.03 26.59 34.36
CA ILE A 249 -12.07 26.59 35.82
C ILE A 249 -13.25 27.41 36.38
N GLU A 250 -13.68 28.42 35.62
CA GLU A 250 -14.70 29.41 35.99
C GLU A 250 -16.08 28.79 36.20
N ILE A 251 -16.34 27.60 35.64
CA ILE A 251 -17.62 26.91 35.88
C ILE A 251 -17.70 26.41 37.32
N ARG A 252 -16.60 25.87 37.86
CA ARG A 252 -16.57 25.35 39.23
C ARG A 252 -16.59 26.49 40.24
N ASP A 253 -15.87 27.56 39.95
CA ASP A 253 -15.86 28.77 40.77
C ASP A 253 -17.25 29.43 40.81
N ALA A 254 -17.93 29.54 39.66
CA ALA A 254 -19.28 30.10 39.61
C ALA A 254 -20.30 29.27 40.40
N ILE A 255 -20.24 27.93 40.33
CA ILE A 255 -21.11 27.05 41.11
C ILE A 255 -20.83 27.23 42.60
N SER A 256 -19.55 27.19 43.00
CA SER A 256 -19.13 27.33 44.40
C SER A 256 -19.53 28.68 44.99
N TYR A 257 -19.30 29.76 44.24
CA TYR A 257 -19.69 31.11 44.59
C TYR A 257 -21.21 31.22 44.76
N PHE A 258 -21.99 30.71 43.80
CA PHE A 258 -23.44 30.80 43.88
C PHE A 258 -24.00 30.09 45.12
N TRP A 259 -23.56 28.85 45.37
CA TRP A 259 -24.06 28.08 46.51
C TRP A 259 -23.63 28.67 47.85
N LYS A 260 -22.44 29.27 47.91
CA LYS A 260 -21.98 29.98 49.10
C LYS A 260 -22.80 31.26 49.36
N GLU A 261 -22.90 32.14 48.36
CA GLU A 261 -23.48 33.48 48.55
C GLU A 261 -25.01 33.49 48.61
N TYR A 262 -25.67 32.64 47.81
CA TYR A 262 -27.14 32.67 47.68
C TYR A 262 -27.86 31.55 48.43
N MET A 263 -27.16 30.45 48.75
CA MET A 263 -27.75 29.28 49.41
C MET A 263 -27.12 28.97 50.78
N ASP A 264 -26.11 29.74 51.22
CA ASP A 264 -25.38 29.54 52.48
C ASP A 264 -24.77 28.13 52.63
N VAL A 265 -24.33 27.54 51.51
CA VAL A 265 -23.69 26.23 51.46
C VAL A 265 -22.26 26.37 50.96
N ASN A 266 -21.29 26.12 51.85
CA ASN A 266 -19.89 26.03 51.46
C ASN A 266 -19.60 24.69 50.79
N LEU A 267 -19.47 24.68 49.46
CA LEU A 267 -19.15 23.48 48.69
C LEU A 267 -17.69 23.02 48.83
N VAL A 268 -16.78 23.88 49.32
CA VAL A 268 -15.36 23.52 49.52
C VAL A 268 -15.22 22.37 50.51
N ASP A 269 -16.06 22.34 51.54
CA ASP A 269 -16.04 21.31 52.59
C ASP A 269 -16.89 20.08 52.24
N LYS A 270 -17.45 20.03 51.01
CA LYS A 270 -18.36 18.97 50.57
C LYS A 270 -17.78 18.24 49.35
N ARG A 271 -18.08 16.95 49.24
CA ARG A 271 -17.78 16.20 48.02
C ARG A 271 -18.84 16.54 46.97
N TRP A 272 -18.43 17.16 45.88
CA TRP A 272 -19.31 17.49 44.75
C TRP A 272 -18.52 17.45 43.45
N ASP A 273 -19.22 17.21 42.34
CA ASP A 273 -18.59 17.17 41.04
C ASP A 273 -19.51 17.64 39.91
N ILE A 274 -18.91 17.83 38.73
CA ILE A 274 -19.60 18.24 37.50
C ILE A 274 -19.56 17.13 36.46
N ILE A 275 -20.66 16.98 35.74
CA ILE A 275 -20.81 16.08 34.60
C ILE A 275 -20.99 16.94 33.35
N PRO A 276 -19.99 17.02 32.47
CA PRO A 276 -20.15 17.71 31.19
C PRO A 276 -21.07 16.91 30.29
N LEU A 277 -22.03 17.58 29.69
CA LEU A 277 -22.99 16.95 28.78
C LEU A 277 -22.58 17.11 27.31
N GLY A 278 -22.00 18.24 26.95
CA GLY A 278 -21.65 18.56 25.56
C GLY A 278 -21.76 20.07 25.28
N PHE A 279 -21.68 20.43 24.00
CA PHE A 279 -21.96 21.80 23.56
C PHE A 279 -23.47 22.04 23.50
N ASP A 280 -23.92 23.25 23.84
CA ASP A 280 -25.31 23.65 23.74
C ASP A 280 -25.75 23.69 22.26
N LEU A 281 -26.88 23.04 21.95
CA LEU A 281 -27.43 23.00 20.60
C LEU A 281 -27.84 24.40 20.09
N ASN A 282 -28.34 25.24 20.99
CA ASN A 282 -28.81 26.60 20.64
C ASN A 282 -27.68 27.62 20.68
N SER A 283 -26.59 27.32 21.39
CA SER A 283 -25.42 28.19 21.56
C SER A 283 -24.12 27.38 21.44
N PRO A 284 -23.67 27.03 20.22
CA PRO A 284 -22.56 26.08 20.00
C PRO A 284 -21.21 26.46 20.61
N ASN A 285 -21.04 27.73 21.01
CA ASN A 285 -19.86 28.22 21.72
C ASN A 285 -19.91 27.98 23.23
N ARG A 286 -20.99 27.40 23.76
CA ARG A 286 -21.16 27.16 25.19
C ARG A 286 -21.18 25.68 25.50
N VAL A 287 -20.57 25.31 26.61
CA VAL A 287 -20.56 23.96 27.16
C VAL A 287 -21.59 23.88 28.27
N VAL A 288 -22.39 22.82 28.29
CA VAL A 288 -23.40 22.55 29.31
C VAL A 288 -22.90 21.48 30.28
N VAL A 289 -23.08 21.72 31.58
CA VAL A 289 -22.70 20.81 32.65
C VAL A 289 -23.84 20.65 33.64
N GLN A 290 -23.88 19.50 34.31
CA GLN A 290 -24.74 19.28 35.47
C GLN A 290 -23.88 19.06 36.71
N ALA A 291 -24.22 19.71 37.80
CA ALA A 291 -23.48 19.63 39.04
C ALA A 291 -24.24 18.81 40.09
N TYR A 292 -23.51 18.00 40.86
CA TYR A 292 -24.08 17.13 41.89
C TYR A 292 -23.20 17.12 43.14
N ALA A 293 -23.82 17.17 44.33
CA ALA A 293 -23.16 16.93 45.61
C ALA A 293 -23.43 15.50 46.10
N TYR A 294 -22.38 14.85 46.59
CA TYR A 294 -22.41 13.49 47.09
C TYR A 294 -22.41 13.50 48.62
N THR A 295 -23.55 13.19 49.22
CA THR A 295 -23.78 13.23 50.68
C THR A 295 -23.74 11.84 51.33
N GLY A 296 -23.29 10.81 50.60
CA GLY A 296 -23.37 9.40 51.03
C GLY A 296 -24.75 8.75 50.83
N SER A 297 -25.76 9.53 50.44
CA SER A 297 -27.10 9.05 50.08
C SER A 297 -27.42 9.40 48.62
N THR A 298 -28.68 9.72 48.28
CA THR A 298 -29.03 10.16 46.91
C THR A 298 -28.32 11.47 46.59
N PRO A 299 -27.57 11.57 45.47
CA PRO A 299 -26.88 12.80 45.09
C PRO A 299 -27.85 13.99 45.00
N VAL A 300 -27.44 15.11 45.60
CA VAL A 300 -28.18 16.37 45.58
C VAL A 300 -27.84 17.11 44.29
N TYR A 301 -28.85 17.49 43.54
CA TYR A 301 -28.68 18.22 42.29
C TYR A 301 -28.33 19.69 42.57
N LEU A 302 -27.18 20.15 42.08
CA LEU A 302 -26.69 21.51 42.27
C LEU A 302 -27.03 22.45 41.09
N GLY A 303 -27.77 21.94 40.10
CA GLY A 303 -28.22 22.68 38.92
C GLY A 303 -27.54 22.29 37.61
N ALA A 304 -28.15 22.72 36.51
CA ALA A 304 -27.56 22.75 35.17
C ALA A 304 -26.95 24.12 34.93
N TRP A 305 -25.72 24.14 34.44
CA TRP A 305 -24.93 25.33 34.23
C TRP A 305 -24.35 25.33 32.82
N SER A 306 -24.04 26.51 32.29
CA SER A 306 -23.29 26.67 31.05
C SER A 306 -22.11 27.59 31.24
N VAL A 307 -21.05 27.33 30.48
CA VAL A 307 -19.86 28.18 30.41
C VAL A 307 -19.51 28.42 28.95
N ASP A 308 -18.97 29.59 28.62
CA ASP A 308 -18.40 29.83 27.29
C ASP A 308 -17.16 28.94 27.07
N TYR A 309 -16.86 28.57 25.82
CA TYR A 309 -15.74 27.69 25.50
C TYR A 309 -14.36 28.24 25.90
N LYS A 310 -14.26 29.53 26.21
CA LYS A 310 -13.05 30.17 26.75
C LYS A 310 -13.02 30.34 28.27
N GLY A 311 -14.11 30.03 28.98
CA GLY A 311 -14.22 30.27 30.42
C GLY A 311 -14.73 31.65 30.83
N GLU A 312 -14.88 32.60 29.90
CA GLU A 312 -15.14 34.01 30.23
C GLU A 312 -16.50 34.28 30.92
N GLN A 313 -17.52 33.46 30.66
CA GLN A 313 -18.85 33.68 31.21
C GLN A 313 -19.59 32.39 31.57
N SER A 314 -19.86 32.20 32.86
CA SER A 314 -20.70 31.14 33.42
C SER A 314 -22.15 31.61 33.65
N ARG A 315 -23.12 30.72 33.43
CA ARG A 315 -24.57 30.99 33.63
C ARG A 315 -25.27 29.77 34.21
N LEU A 316 -26.13 29.98 35.20
CA LEU A 316 -27.10 29.00 35.64
C LEU A 316 -28.21 28.85 34.58
N ILE A 317 -28.54 27.61 34.20
CA ILE A 317 -29.65 27.31 33.28
C ILE A 317 -30.91 26.92 34.06
N SER A 318 -30.80 25.99 35.00
CA SER A 318 -31.97 25.44 35.71
C SER A 318 -31.58 24.73 37.00
N PHE A 319 -32.43 24.80 38.02
CA PHE A 319 -32.36 23.95 39.21
C PHE A 319 -33.28 22.73 39.15
N ASN A 320 -34.07 22.59 38.08
CA ASN A 320 -34.97 21.46 37.95
C ASN A 320 -34.17 20.19 37.61
N LYS A 321 -34.20 19.19 38.50
CA LYS A 321 -33.54 17.89 38.29
C LYS A 321 -34.07 17.14 37.07
N SER A 322 -35.30 17.39 36.66
CA SER A 322 -35.92 16.81 35.45
C SER A 322 -35.61 17.60 34.18
N PHE A 323 -34.79 18.66 34.26
CA PHE A 323 -34.38 19.42 33.10
C PHE A 323 -33.48 18.55 32.21
N ILE A 324 -33.88 18.40 30.94
CA ILE A 324 -33.11 17.70 29.90
C ILE A 324 -32.47 18.78 29.03
N PRO A 325 -31.15 19.02 29.15
CA PRO A 325 -30.49 20.06 28.37
C PRO A 325 -30.39 19.65 26.89
N SER A 326 -30.65 20.61 26.00
CA SER A 326 -30.46 20.41 24.56
C SER A 326 -28.99 20.54 24.21
N VAL A 327 -28.29 19.41 24.11
CA VAL A 327 -26.87 19.37 23.76
C VAL A 327 -26.65 18.69 22.41
N SER A 328 -25.61 19.12 21.71
CA SER A 328 -25.18 18.45 20.49
C SER A 328 -24.50 17.11 20.81
N GLU A 329 -24.59 16.17 19.87
CA GLU A 329 -23.96 14.86 19.94
C GLU A 329 -23.28 14.58 18.58
N ASN A 330 -22.14 15.23 18.34
CA ASN A 330 -21.54 15.30 17.00
C ASN A 330 -20.46 14.24 16.77
N GLY A 331 -19.76 13.86 17.82
CA GLY A 331 -18.67 12.90 17.78
C GLY A 331 -19.17 11.47 17.60
N LEU A 332 -18.34 10.66 16.95
CA LEU A 332 -18.72 9.34 16.47
C LEU A 332 -17.78 8.25 17.00
N LYS A 333 -18.28 7.03 17.11
CA LYS A 333 -17.49 5.81 17.38
C LYS A 333 -17.96 4.66 16.53
N VAL A 334 -17.06 3.70 16.38
CA VAL A 334 -17.36 2.41 15.76
C VAL A 334 -17.72 1.40 16.85
N VAL A 335 -18.87 0.74 16.69
CA VAL A 335 -19.35 -0.33 17.56
C VAL A 335 -19.57 -1.59 16.73
N ARG A 336 -19.38 -2.76 17.33
CA ARG A 336 -19.70 -4.04 16.70
C ARG A 336 -21.23 -4.21 16.64
N ASP A 337 -21.76 -4.37 15.43
CA ASP A 337 -23.19 -4.49 15.15
C ASP A 337 -23.49 -5.87 14.54
N GLY A 338 -23.30 -6.90 15.36
CA GLY A 338 -23.57 -8.29 14.98
C GLY A 338 -22.45 -8.95 14.18
N VAL A 339 -22.83 -9.96 13.41
CA VAL A 339 -21.93 -10.87 12.71
C VAL A 339 -22.43 -11.07 11.29
N GLU A 340 -21.52 -11.12 10.32
CA GLU A 340 -21.86 -11.46 8.94
C GLU A 340 -22.59 -12.81 8.85
N SER A 341 -23.52 -12.91 7.90
CA SER A 341 -24.21 -14.18 7.70
C SER A 341 -23.29 -15.21 7.02
N TYR A 342 -23.39 -16.47 7.44
CA TYR A 342 -22.59 -17.55 6.85
C TYR A 342 -22.77 -17.65 5.32
N GLN A 343 -24.00 -17.47 4.82
CA GLN A 343 -24.31 -17.54 3.39
C GLN A 343 -23.55 -16.49 2.57
N THR A 344 -23.48 -15.25 3.07
CA THR A 344 -22.76 -14.17 2.39
C THR A 344 -21.26 -14.45 2.31
N VAL A 345 -20.66 -15.01 3.36
CA VAL A 345 -19.24 -15.34 3.40
C VAL A 345 -18.91 -16.52 2.46
N GLU A 346 -19.77 -17.53 2.39
CA GLU A 346 -19.58 -18.65 1.45
C GLU A 346 -19.67 -18.19 -0.01
N ILE A 347 -20.61 -17.29 -0.34
CA ILE A 347 -20.74 -16.71 -1.68
C ILE A 347 -19.50 -15.91 -2.04
N GLN A 348 -19.03 -15.05 -1.14
CA GLN A 348 -17.85 -14.20 -1.35
C GLN A 348 -16.58 -15.04 -1.51
N GLU A 349 -16.42 -16.11 -0.72
CA GLU A 349 -15.29 -17.03 -0.87
C GLU A 349 -15.31 -17.77 -2.22
N LYS A 350 -16.49 -18.23 -2.66
CA LYS A 350 -16.63 -18.84 -3.99
C LYS A 350 -16.27 -17.85 -5.10
N PHE A 351 -16.71 -16.60 -4.97
CA PHE A 351 -16.41 -15.55 -5.92
C PHE A 351 -14.91 -15.21 -5.96
N LEU A 352 -14.26 -15.04 -4.81
CA LEU A 352 -12.81 -14.82 -4.71
C LEU A 352 -12.00 -16.00 -5.27
N LYS A 353 -12.42 -17.24 -5.02
CA LYS A 353 -11.78 -18.43 -5.61
C LYS A 353 -11.93 -18.46 -7.13
N GLN A 354 -13.08 -18.06 -7.66
CA GLN A 354 -13.29 -17.97 -9.11
C GLN A 354 -12.44 -16.86 -9.73
N GLN A 355 -12.43 -15.65 -9.15
CA GLN A 355 -11.57 -14.55 -9.57
C GLN A 355 -10.09 -14.93 -9.50
N GLY A 356 -9.64 -15.54 -8.40
CA GLY A 356 -8.27 -16.00 -8.24
C GLY A 356 -7.85 -16.99 -9.33
N LYS A 357 -8.72 -17.95 -9.69
CA LYS A 357 -8.47 -18.87 -10.81
C LYS A 357 -8.40 -18.16 -12.16
N VAL A 358 -9.21 -17.13 -12.38
CA VAL A 358 -9.17 -16.32 -13.62
C VAL A 358 -7.86 -15.52 -13.68
N LEU A 359 -7.49 -14.87 -12.59
CA LEU A 359 -6.29 -14.05 -12.48
C LEU A 359 -5.01 -14.90 -12.59
N GLU A 360 -5.00 -16.11 -12.02
CA GLU A 360 -3.91 -17.07 -12.18
C GLU A 360 -3.79 -17.56 -13.63
N LYS A 361 -4.93 -17.79 -14.33
CA LYS A 361 -4.92 -18.14 -15.76
C LYS A 361 -4.41 -16.99 -16.62
N GLN A 362 -4.80 -15.74 -16.31
CA GLN A 362 -4.33 -14.55 -17.00
C GLN A 362 -2.82 -14.37 -16.81
N LYS A 363 -2.33 -14.42 -15.56
CA LYS A 363 -0.89 -14.38 -15.26
C LYS A 363 -0.11 -15.48 -16.00
N LYS A 364 -0.63 -16.72 -16.00
CA LYS A 364 -0.02 -17.83 -16.76
C LYS A 364 -0.03 -17.61 -18.28
N ALA A 365 -1.01 -16.90 -18.82
CA ALA A 365 -1.09 -16.57 -20.24
C ALA A 365 -0.09 -15.45 -20.58
N GLU A 366 -0.10 -14.35 -19.83
CA GLU A 366 0.88 -13.25 -19.91
C GLU A 366 2.30 -13.80 -19.80
N ASP A 367 2.57 -14.65 -18.81
CA ASP A 367 3.85 -15.31 -18.61
C ASP A 367 4.30 -16.11 -19.84
N LYS A 368 3.38 -16.83 -20.49
CA LYS A 368 3.67 -17.59 -21.72
C LYS A 368 3.99 -16.68 -22.88
N GLU A 369 3.28 -15.55 -23.02
CA GLU A 369 3.55 -14.57 -24.07
C GLU A 369 4.92 -13.93 -23.89
N VAL A 370 5.29 -13.56 -22.65
CA VAL A 370 6.62 -13.05 -22.34
C VAL A 370 7.70 -14.09 -22.63
N VAL A 371 7.50 -15.38 -22.29
CA VAL A 371 8.47 -16.46 -22.61
C VAL A 371 8.63 -16.56 -24.12
N LYS A 372 7.51 -16.50 -24.85
CA LYS A 372 7.49 -16.60 -26.31
C LYS A 372 8.22 -15.41 -26.96
N GLY A 373 8.04 -14.20 -26.43
CA GLY A 373 8.77 -13.00 -26.84
C GLY A 373 10.29 -13.19 -26.72
N ILE A 374 10.78 -13.58 -25.55
CA ILE A 374 12.20 -13.84 -25.28
C ILE A 374 12.77 -14.91 -26.24
N LYS A 375 12.04 -16.01 -26.47
CA LYS A 375 12.47 -17.06 -27.40
C LYS A 375 12.48 -16.62 -28.86
N ASN A 376 11.56 -15.74 -29.25
CA ASN A 376 11.50 -15.21 -30.61
C ASN A 376 12.65 -14.23 -30.86
N GLU A 377 12.96 -13.37 -29.89
CA GLU A 377 14.12 -12.46 -29.91
C GLU A 377 15.42 -13.26 -30.10
N TYR A 378 15.66 -14.29 -29.27
CA TYR A 378 16.81 -15.19 -29.44
C TYR A 378 16.87 -15.82 -30.83
N LYS A 379 15.74 -16.35 -31.34
CA LYS A 379 15.69 -16.94 -32.69
C LYS A 379 16.00 -15.92 -33.79
N TYR A 380 15.62 -14.66 -33.60
CA TYR A 380 15.93 -13.58 -34.53
C TYR A 380 17.43 -13.27 -34.50
N ASN A 381 18.01 -13.06 -33.31
CA ASN A 381 19.44 -12.76 -33.14
C ASN A 381 20.34 -13.87 -33.72
N ILE A 382 20.00 -15.15 -33.48
CA ILE A 382 20.74 -16.29 -34.07
C ILE A 382 20.66 -16.31 -35.60
N ARG A 383 19.54 -15.88 -36.20
CA ARG A 383 19.44 -15.82 -37.67
C ARG A 383 20.34 -14.72 -38.23
N VAL A 384 20.39 -13.56 -37.58
CA VAL A 384 21.26 -12.43 -37.96
C VAL A 384 22.72 -12.85 -37.85
N LEU A 385 23.14 -13.41 -36.71
CA LEU A 385 24.51 -13.92 -36.54
C LEU A 385 24.92 -14.96 -37.60
N ASN A 386 23.97 -15.80 -38.04
CA ASN A 386 24.24 -16.81 -39.07
C ASN A 386 24.28 -16.22 -40.49
N SER A 387 23.56 -15.13 -40.79
CA SER A 387 23.75 -14.42 -42.05
C SER A 387 25.12 -13.77 -42.08
N ASP A 388 25.49 -13.07 -41.02
CA ASP A 388 26.75 -12.32 -40.93
C ASP A 388 27.94 -13.26 -41.07
N TYR A 389 27.92 -14.39 -40.35
CA TYR A 389 28.95 -15.43 -40.49
C TYR A 389 29.05 -16.00 -41.92
N LYS A 390 27.92 -16.21 -42.60
CA LYS A 390 27.95 -16.75 -43.97
C LYS A 390 28.53 -15.75 -44.97
N ASP A 391 28.25 -14.47 -44.77
CA ASP A 391 28.73 -13.40 -45.64
C ASP A 391 30.23 -13.20 -45.42
N GLU A 392 30.70 -13.11 -44.17
CA GLU A 392 32.12 -13.05 -43.84
C GLU A 392 32.90 -14.28 -44.33
N TYR A 393 32.33 -15.47 -44.18
CA TYR A 393 32.96 -16.71 -44.64
C TYR A 393 33.04 -16.80 -46.17
N ARG A 394 32.03 -16.27 -46.88
CA ARG A 394 32.02 -16.18 -48.34
C ARG A 394 33.08 -15.21 -48.83
N ASP A 395 33.17 -14.04 -48.21
CA ASP A 395 34.17 -13.01 -48.53
C ASP A 395 35.58 -13.52 -48.30
N TYR A 396 35.80 -14.21 -47.18
CA TYR A 396 37.07 -14.85 -46.87
C TYR A 396 37.50 -15.89 -47.94
N LYS A 397 36.59 -16.78 -48.34
CA LYS A 397 36.86 -17.76 -49.42
C LYS A 397 37.21 -17.10 -50.75
N LYS A 398 36.59 -15.94 -51.03
CA LYS A 398 36.86 -15.18 -52.26
C LYS A 398 38.22 -14.49 -52.22
N LEU A 399 38.59 -13.89 -51.10
CA LEU A 399 39.94 -13.34 -50.88
C LEU A 399 41.02 -14.42 -51.01
N GLN A 400 40.77 -15.64 -50.53
CA GLN A 400 41.71 -16.76 -50.67
C GLN A 400 41.87 -17.24 -52.13
N THR A 401 40.81 -17.18 -52.93
CA THR A 401 40.87 -17.53 -54.36
C THR A 401 41.55 -16.44 -55.20
N LEU A 402 41.47 -15.17 -54.77
CA LEU A 402 42.15 -14.05 -55.42
C LEU A 402 43.65 -13.96 -55.08
N LYS A 403 44.08 -14.34 -53.86
CA LYS A 403 45.49 -14.37 -53.41
C LYS A 403 46.45 -15.24 -54.27
N GLY A 404 45.94 -16.09 -55.16
CA GLY A 404 46.74 -16.92 -56.06
C GLY A 404 47.10 -16.27 -57.41
N SER A 405 46.62 -15.07 -57.70
CA SER A 405 46.77 -14.37 -58.98
C SER A 405 47.36 -12.98 -58.72
N THR A 406 48.68 -12.84 -58.94
CA THR A 406 49.46 -11.59 -59.01
C THR A 406 49.29 -10.59 -57.82
N GLU A 407 50.30 -10.51 -56.95
CA GLU A 407 50.41 -9.45 -55.93
C GLU A 407 50.58 -8.07 -56.61
N GLY A 408 49.60 -7.16 -56.46
CA GLY A 408 49.63 -5.80 -57.04
C GLY A 408 48.26 -5.08 -57.09
N PRO A 409 48.21 -3.84 -57.63
CA PRO A 409 46.98 -3.00 -57.70
C PRO A 409 45.83 -3.64 -58.50
N GLU A 410 46.11 -4.60 -59.38
CA GLU A 410 45.11 -5.36 -60.14
C GLU A 410 44.24 -6.27 -59.24
N LEU A 411 44.77 -6.74 -58.10
CA LEU A 411 44.05 -7.58 -57.15
C LEU A 411 43.01 -6.77 -56.36
N GLU A 412 43.31 -5.50 -56.06
CA GLU A 412 42.36 -4.56 -55.47
C GLU A 412 41.22 -4.21 -56.44
N GLU A 413 41.52 -4.01 -57.72
CA GLU A 413 40.51 -3.76 -58.74
C GLU A 413 39.59 -4.97 -58.98
N ALA A 414 40.15 -6.18 -59.01
CA ALA A 414 39.38 -7.42 -59.11
C ALA A 414 38.46 -7.63 -57.89
N TYR A 415 38.94 -7.31 -56.68
CA TYR A 415 38.14 -7.39 -55.45
C TYR A 415 37.05 -6.30 -55.41
N LYS A 416 37.35 -5.06 -55.80
CA LYS A 416 36.35 -3.98 -55.93
C LYS A 416 35.27 -4.31 -56.97
N LYS A 417 35.65 -4.94 -58.09
CA LYS A 417 34.70 -5.41 -59.10
C LYS A 417 33.81 -6.53 -58.57
N TYR A 418 34.37 -7.48 -57.81
CA TYR A 418 33.59 -8.51 -57.12
C TYR A 418 32.60 -7.93 -56.10
N LEU A 419 33.02 -6.96 -55.29
CA LEU A 419 32.15 -6.26 -54.33
C LEU A 419 31.00 -5.54 -55.04
N LYS A 420 31.26 -4.85 -56.16
CA LYS A 420 30.22 -4.21 -56.98
C LYS A 420 29.24 -5.23 -57.57
N ASP A 421 29.72 -6.36 -58.08
CA ASP A 421 28.87 -7.44 -58.61
C ASP A 421 28.05 -8.14 -57.51
N GLN A 422 28.61 -8.28 -56.29
CA GLN A 422 27.88 -8.80 -55.14
C GLN A 422 26.78 -7.83 -54.72
N LEU A 423 27.13 -6.55 -54.57
CA LEU A 423 26.19 -5.50 -54.22
C LEU A 423 25.05 -5.39 -55.24
N ALA A 424 25.33 -5.51 -56.54
CA ALA A 424 24.31 -5.57 -57.58
C ALA A 424 23.40 -6.81 -57.45
N LYS A 425 23.95 -7.99 -57.14
CA LYS A 425 23.16 -9.21 -56.90
C LYS A 425 22.32 -9.13 -55.63
N ASP A 426 22.87 -8.54 -54.59
CA ASP A 426 22.17 -8.34 -53.32
C ASP A 426 21.06 -7.30 -53.48
N ILE A 427 21.25 -6.22 -54.25
CA ILE A 427 20.17 -5.29 -54.64
C ILE A 427 19.05 -6.02 -55.39
N ILE A 428 19.39 -6.83 -56.40
CA ILE A 428 18.36 -7.60 -57.15
C ILE A 428 17.61 -8.58 -56.23
N LYS A 429 18.31 -9.16 -55.26
CA LYS A 429 17.73 -10.11 -54.29
C LYS A 429 16.87 -9.40 -53.26
N THR A 430 17.29 -8.25 -52.73
CA THR A 430 16.51 -7.44 -51.79
C THR A 430 15.29 -6.86 -52.47
N GLU A 431 15.38 -6.37 -53.72
CA GLU A 431 14.21 -5.95 -54.50
C GLU A 431 13.19 -7.09 -54.69
N LYS A 432 13.66 -8.32 -54.94
CA LYS A 432 12.77 -9.50 -55.01
C LYS A 432 12.12 -9.81 -53.66
N GLN A 433 12.86 -9.70 -52.55
CA GLN A 433 12.32 -9.89 -51.21
C GLN A 433 11.32 -8.80 -50.82
N ILE A 434 11.58 -7.54 -51.18
CA ILE A 434 10.66 -6.42 -50.99
C ILE A 434 9.37 -6.67 -51.78
N LYS A 435 9.48 -7.05 -53.06
CA LYS A 435 8.30 -7.41 -53.87
C LYS A 435 7.51 -8.60 -53.29
N GLN A 436 8.19 -9.56 -52.67
CA GLN A 436 7.54 -10.69 -52.03
C GLN A 436 6.83 -10.29 -50.72
N LYS A 437 7.48 -9.48 -49.88
CA LYS A 437 6.85 -8.93 -48.67
C LYS A 437 5.69 -8.00 -48.99
N GLN A 438 5.78 -7.19 -50.05
CA GLN A 438 4.68 -6.37 -50.52
C GLN A 438 3.45 -7.22 -50.87
N LYS A 439 3.65 -8.33 -51.59
CA LYS A 439 2.56 -9.29 -51.87
C LYS A 439 1.99 -9.96 -50.62
N GLU A 440 2.82 -10.21 -49.61
CA GLU A 440 2.36 -10.75 -48.33
C GLU A 440 1.52 -9.73 -47.57
N ILE A 441 1.93 -8.46 -47.53
CA ILE A 441 1.17 -7.33 -46.97
C ILE A 441 -0.17 -7.21 -47.69
N ASP A 442 -0.19 -7.15 -49.02
CA ASP A 442 -1.43 -7.08 -49.82
C ASP A 442 -2.36 -8.27 -49.53
N SER A 443 -1.80 -9.44 -49.21
CA SER A 443 -2.58 -10.64 -48.88
C SER A 443 -3.15 -10.62 -47.47
N VAL A 444 -2.46 -9.94 -46.53
CA VAL A 444 -2.90 -9.73 -45.16
C VAL A 444 -3.95 -8.63 -45.11
N ASP A 445 -3.77 -7.54 -45.86
CA ASP A 445 -4.75 -6.46 -45.99
C ASP A 445 -6.07 -7.00 -46.57
N LYS A 446 -6.01 -7.80 -47.64
CA LYS A 446 -7.19 -8.51 -48.17
C LYS A 446 -7.86 -9.45 -47.17
N LYS A 447 -7.14 -9.97 -46.18
CA LYS A 447 -7.71 -10.81 -45.10
C LYS A 447 -8.30 -9.96 -43.99
N LEU A 448 -7.68 -8.82 -43.70
CA LEU A 448 -8.17 -7.79 -42.78
C LEU A 448 -9.48 -7.19 -43.30
N ASP A 449 -9.54 -6.79 -44.58
CA ASP A 449 -10.77 -6.31 -45.24
C ASP A 449 -11.90 -7.33 -45.14
N LYS A 450 -11.60 -8.61 -45.41
CA LYS A 450 -12.57 -9.72 -45.27
C LYS A 450 -13.00 -10.00 -43.83
N LEU A 451 -12.18 -9.65 -42.84
CA LEU A 451 -12.53 -9.74 -41.43
C LEU A 451 -13.40 -8.54 -41.03
N TYR A 452 -13.07 -7.34 -41.49
CA TYR A 452 -13.87 -6.13 -41.30
C TYR A 452 -15.27 -6.26 -41.93
N ASP A 453 -15.37 -6.82 -43.13
CA ASP A 453 -16.65 -7.13 -43.79
C ASP A 453 -17.51 -8.13 -42.98
N LYS A 454 -16.87 -8.95 -42.12
CA LYS A 454 -17.55 -9.91 -41.23
C LYS A 454 -17.89 -9.35 -39.85
N THR A 455 -17.17 -8.33 -39.37
CA THR A 455 -17.36 -7.76 -38.02
C THR A 455 -18.03 -6.39 -38.00
N GLY A 456 -18.20 -5.71 -39.15
CA GLY A 456 -19.10 -4.56 -39.30
C GLY A 456 -18.60 -3.21 -38.78
N GLU A 457 -17.32 -3.05 -38.43
CA GLU A 457 -16.73 -1.76 -38.02
C GLU A 457 -15.58 -1.38 -38.95
N SER A 458 -15.75 -0.28 -39.72
CA SER A 458 -14.68 0.28 -40.57
C SER A 458 -13.94 1.39 -39.81
N SER A 459 -12.61 1.42 -39.88
CA SER A 459 -11.82 2.63 -39.58
C SER A 459 -11.29 3.22 -40.89
N LYS A 460 -12.02 4.18 -41.45
CA LYS A 460 -11.44 5.11 -42.44
C LYS A 460 -10.81 6.27 -41.69
N SER A 461 -9.51 6.22 -41.47
CA SER A 461 -8.68 7.42 -41.35
C SER A 461 -8.03 7.67 -42.71
N THR A 462 -8.66 8.54 -43.50
CA THR A 462 -8.06 9.12 -44.70
C THR A 462 -7.17 10.30 -44.28
N ASP A 463 -5.87 10.07 -44.17
CA ASP A 463 -4.88 11.15 -44.22
C ASP A 463 -4.27 11.17 -45.62
N ASN A 464 -4.68 12.17 -46.41
CA ASN A 464 -4.02 12.57 -47.65
C ASN A 464 -2.80 13.43 -47.31
N PRO A 465 -1.62 13.18 -47.89
CA PRO A 465 -0.53 14.14 -47.91
C PRO A 465 -0.35 14.66 -49.34
N GLU A 466 -0.91 15.81 -49.68
CA GLU A 466 -0.40 16.69 -50.75
C GLU A 466 -1.15 18.04 -50.77
N GLU A 467 -0.43 19.10 -51.16
CA GLU A 467 -0.82 20.52 -51.30
C GLU A 467 -0.80 21.40 -50.03
N SER A 468 0.34 22.06 -49.79
CA SER A 468 0.43 23.53 -49.93
C SER A 468 1.83 24.07 -49.57
N VAL A 469 2.63 24.29 -50.61
CA VAL A 469 3.61 25.39 -50.61
C VAL A 469 3.25 26.25 -51.81
N GLN A 470 2.64 27.42 -51.58
CA GLN A 470 3.07 28.72 -52.11
C GLN A 470 2.01 29.83 -51.97
N ASN A 471 2.50 30.97 -51.48
CA ASN A 471 2.09 32.36 -51.77
C ASN A 471 0.79 32.91 -51.13
N GLN A 472 0.93 33.56 -49.96
CA GLN A 472 1.00 35.02 -49.81
C GLN A 472 1.33 35.41 -48.37
#